data_AF-A0A814Z176-F1
#
_entry.id   AF-A0A814Z176-F1
#
_cell.length_a   1.000
_cell.length_b   1.000
_cell.length_c   1.000
_cell.angle_alpha   90.00
_cell.angle_beta   90.00
_cell.angle_gamma   90.00
#
_symmetry.space_group_name_H-M   'P 1'
#
loop_
_entity.id
_entity.type
_entity.pdbx_description
1 polymer ?
#
loop_
_entity_poly.entity_id
_entity_poly.type
_entity_poly.pdbx_seq_one_letter_code
_entity_poly.pdbx_strand_id
1 'polypeptide(L)'
;MPCQLASSVVINVINSFASKYGLQNEKGAILGIFRSLQALARAIGPLTASFAYWSIGEKATYIIGSLGLLCPLLILVNVQHRLRALPMKIAK
;
A
#
# COMPACT_ATOMS: atom_id res chain seq x y z
N MET A 1 -13.65 -12.98 -11.84
CA MET A 1 -13.72 -12.50 -10.44
C MET A 1 -12.43 -12.63 -9.58
N PRO A 2 -11.20 -12.87 -10.11
CA PRO A 2 -10.02 -13.05 -9.24
C PRO A 2 -9.39 -11.75 -8.69
N CYS A 3 -9.58 -10.59 -9.35
CA CYS A 3 -8.95 -9.32 -8.94
C CYS A 3 -9.50 -8.74 -7.64
N GLN A 4 -10.77 -9.01 -7.30
CA GLN A 4 -11.39 -8.57 -6.05
C GLN A 4 -10.80 -9.28 -4.82
N LEU A 5 -10.41 -10.54 -4.98
CA LEU A 5 -9.74 -11.32 -3.93
C LEU A 5 -8.36 -10.72 -3.62
N ALA A 6 -7.57 -10.40 -4.65
CA ALA A 6 -6.26 -9.79 -4.46
C ALA A 6 -6.33 -8.45 -3.70
N SER A 7 -7.25 -7.56 -4.08
CA SER A 7 -7.41 -6.25 -3.43
C SER A 7 -7.85 -6.37 -1.96
N SER A 8 -8.80 -7.25 -1.68
CA SER A 8 -9.30 -7.48 -0.33
C SER A 8 -8.26 -8.13 0.60
N VAL A 9 -7.48 -9.09 0.10
CA VAL A 9 -6.39 -9.70 0.87
C VAL A 9 -5.34 -8.67 1.28
N VAL A 10 -4.92 -7.79 0.36
CA VAL A 10 -3.93 -6.74 0.67
C VAL A 10 -4.45 -5.79 1.76
N ILE A 11 -5.69 -5.31 1.63
CA ILE A 11 -6.31 -4.43 2.62
C ILE A 11 -6.41 -5.12 3.98
N ASN A 12 -6.82 -6.39 4.01
CA ASN A 12 -6.95 -7.17 5.24
C ASN A 12 -5.59 -7.41 5.92
N VAL A 13 -4.52 -7.69 5.17
CA VAL A 13 -3.17 -7.86 5.72
C VAL A 13 -2.66 -6.55 6.34
N ILE A 14 -2.85 -5.42 5.66
CA ILE A 14 -2.48 -4.09 6.19
C ILE A 14 -3.25 -3.78 7.47
N ASN A 15 -4.56 -4.06 7.47
CA ASN A 15 -5.44 -3.83 8.62
C ASN A 15 -5.09 -4.75 9.81
N SER A 16 -4.73 -6.00 9.54
CA SER A 16 -4.28 -6.96 10.55
C SER A 16 -2.91 -6.57 11.14
N PHE A 17 -2.00 -6.09 10.31
CA PHE A 17 -0.72 -5.54 10.76
C PHE A 17 -0.94 -4.34 11.67
N ALA A 18 -1.75 -3.35 11.26
CA ALA A 18 -2.11 -2.21 12.11
C ALA A 18 -2.74 -2.63 13.45
N SER A 19 -3.56 -3.68 13.47
CA SER A 19 -4.16 -4.25 14.69
C SER A 19 -3.14 -4.88 15.65
N LYS A 20 -2.00 -5.38 15.15
CA LYS A 20 -0.92 -5.95 15.98
C LYS A 20 -0.08 -4.89 16.69
N TYR A 21 0.06 -3.68 16.14
CA TYR A 21 0.88 -2.61 16.73
C TYR A 21 0.14 -1.75 17.76
N GLY A 22 -1.20 -1.81 17.84
CA GLY A 22 -1.99 -1.03 18.81
C GLY A 22 -2.22 -1.75 20.15
N LEU A 23 -2.07 -1.03 21.27
CA LEU A 23 -2.55 -1.48 22.58
C LEU A 23 -4.09 -1.52 22.57
N GLN A 24 -4.72 -2.52 23.21
CA GLN A 24 -6.17 -2.85 23.07
C GLN A 24 -7.14 -1.66 23.19
N ASN A 25 -6.77 -0.60 23.90
CA ASN A 25 -7.60 0.59 24.13
C ASN A 25 -7.58 1.61 22.97
N GLU A 26 -6.53 1.63 22.15
CA GLU A 26 -6.31 2.63 21.07
C GLU A 26 -6.54 2.02 19.66
N LYS A 27 -6.81 0.71 19.59
CA LYS A 27 -6.93 -0.03 18.32
C LYS A 27 -7.99 0.55 17.38
N GLY A 28 -9.11 1.02 17.92
CA GLY A 28 -10.18 1.63 17.13
C GLY A 28 -9.76 2.93 16.45
N ALA A 29 -9.00 3.78 17.15
CA ALA A 29 -8.48 5.03 16.61
C ALA A 29 -7.44 4.77 15.52
N ILE A 30 -6.49 3.85 15.76
CA ILE A 30 -5.47 3.46 14.77
C ILE A 30 -6.14 2.88 13.51
N LEU A 31 -7.09 1.96 13.66
CA LEU A 31 -7.82 1.38 12.53
C LEU A 31 -8.63 2.44 11.75
N GLY A 32 -9.21 3.40 12.46
CA GLY A 32 -9.92 4.54 11.89
C GLY A 32 -9.01 5.42 11.03
N ILE A 33 -7.82 5.75 11.52
CA ILE A 33 -6.82 6.53 10.77
C ILE A 33 -6.40 5.77 9.49
N PHE A 34 -6.16 4.46 9.56
CA PHE A 34 -5.82 3.65 8.38
C PHE A 34 -6.96 3.57 7.35
N ARG A 35 -8.23 3.52 7.79
CA ARG A 35 -9.41 3.57 6.90
C ARG A 35 -9.55 4.93 6.22
N SER A 36 -9.35 6.03 6.95
CA SER A 36 -9.37 7.38 6.39
C SER A 36 -8.22 7.61 5.41
N LEU A 37 -7.02 7.10 5.68
CA LEU A 37 -5.89 7.14 4.73
C LEU A 37 -6.21 6.42 3.42
N GLN A 38 -6.90 5.27 3.48
CA GLN A 38 -7.33 4.55 2.28
C GLN A 38 -8.38 5.32 1.47
N ALA A 39 -9.31 6.00 2.15
CA ALA A 39 -10.28 6.87 1.49
C ALA A 39 -9.59 8.09 0.84
N LEU A 40 -8.63 8.69 1.54
CA LEU A 40 -7.83 9.82 1.05
C LEU A 40 -7.01 9.42 -0.18
N ALA A 41 -6.37 8.23 -0.16
CA ALA A 41 -5.64 7.70 -1.31
C ALA A 41 -6.55 7.54 -2.55
N ARG A 42 -7.82 7.14 -2.36
CA ARG A 42 -8.81 7.04 -3.44
C ARG A 42 -9.27 8.40 -3.97
N ALA A 43 -9.22 9.47 -3.17
CA ALA A 43 -9.49 10.83 -3.63
C ALA A 43 -8.28 11.44 -4.36
N ILE A 44 -7.07 11.25 -3.81
CA ILE A 44 -5.83 11.81 -4.35
C ILE A 44 -5.45 11.17 -5.69
N GLY A 45 -5.66 9.87 -5.87
CA GLY A 45 -5.29 9.16 -7.11
C GLY A 45 -5.92 9.79 -8.37
N PRO A 46 -7.26 9.89 -8.47
CA PRO A 46 -7.93 10.51 -9.61
C PRO A 46 -7.62 12.01 -9.74
N LEU A 47 -7.49 12.74 -8.64
CA LEU A 47 -7.14 14.16 -8.65
C LEU A 47 -5.77 14.39 -9.28
N THR A 48 -4.75 13.66 -8.82
CA THR A 48 -3.38 13.76 -9.36
C THR A 48 -3.31 13.24 -10.79
N ALA A 49 -4.04 12.19 -11.14
CA ALA A 49 -4.13 11.70 -12.52
C ALA A 49 -4.77 12.73 -13.46
N SER A 50 -5.87 13.37 -13.04
CA SER A 50 -6.57 14.39 -13.83
C SER A 50 -5.74 15.67 -13.99
N PHE A 51 -5.08 16.11 -12.91
CA PHE A 51 -4.20 17.28 -12.94
C PHE A 51 -2.97 17.04 -13.82
N ALA A 52 -2.33 15.87 -13.70
CA ALA A 52 -1.18 15.51 -14.52
C ALA A 52 -1.55 15.37 -16.02
N TYR A 53 -2.74 14.84 -16.32
CA TYR A 53 -3.24 14.73 -17.69
C TYR A 53 -3.37 16.11 -18.34
N TRP A 54 -3.94 17.07 -17.62
CA TRP A 54 -4.20 18.41 -18.15
C TRP A 54 -2.94 19.27 -18.24
N SER A 55 -1.98 19.08 -17.33
CA SER A 55 -0.83 19.98 -17.22
C SER A 55 0.37 19.61 -18.09
N ILE A 56 0.58 18.33 -18.44
CA ILE A 56 1.83 17.85 -19.07
C ILE A 56 1.57 16.91 -20.28
N GLY A 57 0.32 16.47 -20.50
CA GLY A 57 -0.06 15.59 -21.61
C GLY A 57 0.08 14.10 -21.30
N GLU A 58 -0.56 13.24 -22.12
CA GLU A 58 -0.85 11.85 -21.76
C GLU A 58 0.37 10.97 -21.43
N LYS A 59 1.54 11.31 -21.97
CA LYS A 59 2.77 10.51 -21.83
C LYS A 59 3.36 10.63 -20.42
N ALA A 60 3.35 11.81 -19.81
CA ALA A 60 3.96 12.02 -18.49
C ALA A 60 3.12 11.40 -17.37
N THR A 61 1.80 11.44 -17.48
CA THR A 61 0.88 10.82 -16.50
C THR A 61 1.09 9.32 -16.41
N TYR A 62 1.25 8.65 -17.55
CA TYR A 62 1.52 7.21 -17.60
C TYR A 62 2.90 6.83 -17.05
N ILE A 63 3.94 7.62 -17.33
CA ILE A 63 5.28 7.38 -16.78
C ILE A 63 5.28 7.52 -15.25
N ILE A 64 4.64 8.57 -14.72
CA ILE A 64 4.53 8.82 -13.27
C ILE A 64 3.73 7.72 -12.59
N GLY A 65 2.57 7.32 -13.15
CA GLY A 65 1.76 6.23 -12.62
C GLY A 65 2.49 4.88 -12.62
N SER A 66 3.25 4.59 -13.68
CA SER A 66 4.08 3.38 -13.80
C SER A 66 5.21 3.36 -12.78
N LEU A 67 5.91 4.50 -12.58
CA LEU A 67 6.94 4.64 -11.54
C LEU A 67 6.37 4.47 -10.12
N GLY A 68 5.16 5.00 -9.89
CA GLY A 68 4.46 4.85 -8.61
C GLY A 68 4.15 3.39 -8.25
N LEU A 69 3.87 2.55 -9.25
CA LEU A 69 3.64 1.11 -9.08
C LEU A 69 4.93 0.32 -8.79
N LEU A 70 6.08 0.82 -9.25
CA LEU A 70 7.39 0.22 -8.97
C LEU A 70 7.82 0.44 -7.51
N CYS A 71 7.44 1.55 -6.88
CA CYS A 71 7.78 1.84 -5.47
C CYS A 71 7.44 0.71 -4.48
N PRO A 72 6.18 0.24 -4.36
CA PRO A 72 5.85 -0.85 -3.42
C PRO A 72 6.54 -2.18 -3.79
N LEU A 73 6.79 -2.42 -5.08
CA LEU A 73 7.55 -3.58 -5.56
C LEU A 73 9.01 -3.52 -5.10
N LEU A 74 9.68 -2.39 -5.24
CA LEU A 74 11.08 -2.21 -4.83
C LEU A 74 11.24 -2.32 -3.31
N ILE A 75 10.30 -1.77 -2.53
CA ILE A 75 10.28 -1.91 -1.08
C ILE A 75 10.11 -3.39 -0.70
N LEU A 76 9.17 -4.09 -1.34
CA LEU A 76 8.93 -5.51 -1.08
C LEU A 76 10.14 -6.37 -1.46
N VAL A 77 10.77 -6.11 -2.59
CA VAL A 77 11.98 -6.82 -3.03
C VAL A 77 13.13 -6.61 -2.04
N ASN A 78 13.35 -5.37 -1.58
CA ASN A 78 14.37 -5.08 -0.57
C ASN A 78 14.09 -5.77 0.76
N VAL A 79 12.84 -5.73 1.25
CA VAL A 79 12.42 -6.41 2.48
C VAL A 79 12.54 -7.93 2.33
N GLN A 80 12.11 -8.49 1.21
CA GLN A 80 12.25 -9.92 0.93
C GLN A 80 13.71 -10.35 0.83
N HIS A 81 14.58 -9.51 0.27
CA HIS A 81 16.02 -9.78 0.21
C HIS A 81 16.64 -9.80 1.62
N ARG A 82 16.21 -8.90 2.51
CA ARG A 82 16.61 -8.89 3.94
C ARG A 82 16.09 -10.13 4.68
N LEU A 83 14.85 -10.53 4.44
CA LEU A 83 14.25 -11.71 5.08
C LEU A 83 14.81 -13.03 4.55
N ARG A 84 15.16 -13.11 3.25
CA ARG A 84 15.79 -14.30 2.64
C ARG A 84 17.25 -14.46 3.06
N ALA A 85 17.91 -13.37 3.47
CA ALA A 85 19.25 -13.40 4.07
C ALA A 85 19.24 -13.79 5.57
N LEU A 86 18.08 -13.88 6.22
CA LEU A 86 17.97 -14.45 7.56
C LEU A 86 17.85 -15.98 7.44
N PRO A 87 18.81 -16.77 7.96
CA PRO A 87 18.63 -18.21 8.06
C PRO A 87 17.42 -18.47 8.97
N MET A 88 16.52 -19.36 8.56
CA MET A 88 15.38 -19.84 9.36
C MET A 88 15.85 -20.49 10.67
N LYS A 89 16.27 -19.68 11.64
CA LYS A 89 16.77 -20.15 12.94
C LYS A 89 15.92 -19.70 14.13
N ILE A 90 14.80 -19.03 13.91
CA ILE A 90 13.93 -18.50 14.97
C ILE A 90 12.45 -18.84 14.69
N ALA A 91 12.18 -20.10 14.34
CA ALA A 91 10.84 -20.66 14.38
C ALA A 91 10.90 -21.99 15.15
N LYS A 92 11.11 -21.88 16.46
CA LYS A 92 10.74 -22.89 17.46
C LYS A 92 10.01 -22.18 18.59
#